data_AF-A0A4U7BN09-F1
#
_entry.id   AF-A0A4U7BN09-F1
#
_cell.length_a   1.000
_cell.length_b   1.000
_cell.length_c   1.000
_cell.angle_alpha   90.00
_cell.angle_beta   90.00
_cell.angle_gamma   90.00
#
_symmetry.space_group_name_H-M   'P 1'
#
loop_
_entity.id
_entity.type
_entity.pdbx_description
1 polymer ?
#
loop_
_entity_poly.entity_id
_entity_poly.type
_entity_poly.pdbx_seq_one_letter_code
_entity_poly.pdbx_strand_id
1 'polypeptide(L)'
;MIKKLLSVAALGALLASSAFGDDFLAKVSNGALSDNSAGVKVLSLNEMKEVKGGYEVRFLYNGSQWTPTTESYAVALYTGGELQYIANYLNHNDKAPQGLCGIDQTSCSNPSKNRLTSFFEVTQGSIKLLPSYIVKRQVKVSDLGRPYVLFTYGVGAYDPNTSQLYKFNSSPMLNNNMIIKEIANKYKEQMESALGGWYPYRSKR
;
A
#
# COMPACT_ATOMS: atom_id res chain seq x y z
N MET A 1 13.47 5.92 -38.29
CA MET A 1 13.92 6.08 -36.89
C MET A 1 13.17 5.10 -35.99
N ILE A 2 13.75 3.98 -35.56
CA ILE A 2 13.02 2.92 -34.80
C ILE A 2 13.58 2.69 -33.38
N LYS A 3 14.88 2.91 -33.14
CA LYS A 3 15.56 2.60 -31.86
C LYS A 3 15.02 3.31 -30.60
N LYS A 4 14.16 4.34 -30.71
CA LYS A 4 13.56 5.04 -29.56
C LYS A 4 12.16 4.56 -29.14
N LEU A 5 11.50 3.70 -29.90
CA LEU A 5 10.15 3.18 -29.57
C LEU A 5 10.21 1.86 -28.77
N LEU A 6 11.28 1.08 -28.92
CA LEU A 6 11.39 -0.27 -28.33
C LEU A 6 11.55 -0.27 -26.80
N SER A 7 12.12 0.77 -26.19
CA SER A 7 12.30 0.83 -24.73
C SER A 7 10.99 1.01 -23.95
N VAL A 8 9.99 1.68 -24.53
CA VAL A 8 8.68 1.90 -23.89
C VAL A 8 7.83 0.62 -23.92
N ALA A 9 7.88 -0.12 -25.03
CA ALA A 9 7.19 -1.40 -25.17
C ALA A 9 7.71 -2.46 -24.18
N ALA A 10 9.02 -2.47 -23.90
CA ALA A 10 9.63 -3.41 -22.94
C ALA A 10 9.11 -3.21 -21.50
N LEU A 11 8.97 -1.97 -21.04
CA LEU A 11 8.37 -1.67 -19.73
C LEU A 11 6.88 -2.04 -19.69
N GLY A 12 6.14 -1.82 -20.79
CA GLY A 12 4.75 -2.26 -20.90
C GLY A 12 4.57 -3.77 -20.76
N ALA A 13 5.47 -4.56 -21.37
CA ALA A 13 5.47 -6.02 -21.27
C ALA A 13 5.79 -6.51 -19.84
N LEU A 14 6.75 -5.88 -19.15
CA LEU A 14 7.12 -6.19 -17.76
C LEU A 14 5.96 -6.00 -16.77
N LEU A 15 5.03 -5.07 -17.04
CA LEU A 15 3.83 -4.85 -16.23
C LEU A 15 2.66 -5.78 -16.60
N ALA A 16 2.71 -6.43 -17.76
CA ALA A 16 1.65 -7.32 -18.26
C ALA A 16 1.85 -8.79 -17.86
N SER A 17 3.09 -9.23 -17.60
CA SER A 17 3.39 -10.57 -17.11
C SER A 17 3.13 -10.69 -15.60
N SER A 18 1.92 -11.06 -15.20
CA SER A 18 1.49 -11.23 -13.79
C SER A 18 2.12 -12.44 -13.05
N ALA A 19 3.31 -12.88 -13.48
CA ALA A 19 4.12 -13.93 -12.85
C ALA A 19 4.99 -13.35 -11.71
N PHE A 20 4.33 -12.81 -10.69
CA PHE A 20 4.94 -12.34 -9.43
C PHE A 20 5.12 -13.46 -8.38
N GLY A 21 4.93 -14.74 -8.77
CA GLY A 21 5.17 -15.89 -7.89
C GLY A 21 6.62 -16.39 -7.90
N ASP A 22 7.31 -16.26 -9.04
CA ASP A 22 8.63 -16.86 -9.25
C ASP A 22 9.74 -15.80 -9.19
N ASP A 23 10.55 -15.87 -8.14
CA ASP A 23 11.85 -15.20 -7.99
C ASP A 23 11.86 -13.67 -8.21
N PHE A 24 11.32 -12.94 -7.23
CA PHE A 24 11.32 -11.48 -7.20
C PHE A 24 12.73 -10.93 -6.98
N LEU A 25 13.51 -11.52 -6.05
CA LEU A 25 14.88 -11.05 -5.79
C LEU A 25 15.77 -11.16 -7.03
N ALA A 26 15.71 -12.25 -7.81
CA ALA A 26 16.54 -12.37 -9.02
C ALA A 26 16.20 -11.31 -10.07
N LYS A 27 14.92 -10.91 -10.18
CA LYS A 27 14.47 -9.85 -11.08
C LYS A 27 14.95 -8.46 -10.65
N VAL A 28 15.00 -8.18 -9.35
CA VAL A 28 15.48 -6.90 -8.80
C VAL A 28 17.01 -6.81 -8.73
N SER A 29 17.69 -7.93 -8.48
CA SER A 29 19.15 -7.98 -8.31
C SER A 29 19.92 -8.32 -9.60
N ASN A 30 19.26 -8.36 -10.76
CA ASN A 30 19.81 -8.87 -12.03
C ASN A 30 20.49 -10.26 -11.90
N GLY A 31 19.87 -11.16 -11.12
CA GLY A 31 20.34 -12.53 -10.90
C GLY A 31 21.38 -12.72 -9.78
N ALA A 32 21.84 -11.65 -9.11
CA ALA A 32 22.82 -11.76 -8.02
C ALA A 32 22.29 -12.41 -6.71
N LEU A 33 20.98 -12.44 -6.48
CA LEU A 33 20.31 -13.03 -5.32
C LEU A 33 18.95 -13.56 -5.75
N SER A 34 18.53 -14.73 -5.26
CA SER A 34 17.27 -15.39 -5.60
C SER A 34 16.38 -15.56 -4.37
N ASP A 35 15.06 -15.61 -4.54
CA ASP A 35 14.11 -16.06 -3.50
C ASP A 35 14.44 -17.48 -2.99
N ASN A 36 15.17 -18.27 -3.79
CA ASN A 36 15.65 -19.62 -3.47
C ASN A 36 17.16 -19.67 -3.12
N SER A 37 17.85 -18.53 -2.99
CA SER A 37 19.27 -18.52 -2.61
C SER A 37 19.49 -19.01 -1.18
N ALA A 38 20.61 -19.71 -0.95
CA ALA A 38 21.03 -20.10 0.39
C ALA A 38 21.14 -18.86 1.31
N GLY A 39 20.38 -18.86 2.41
CA GLY A 39 20.26 -17.72 3.34
C GLY A 39 19.00 -16.87 3.14
N VAL A 40 18.29 -17.00 2.01
CA VAL A 40 16.95 -16.43 1.83
C VAL A 40 15.92 -17.44 2.30
N LYS A 41 14.94 -16.98 3.09
CA LYS A 41 13.84 -17.81 3.61
C LYS A 41 12.50 -17.28 3.12
N VAL A 42 11.89 -17.99 2.17
CA VAL A 42 10.46 -17.85 1.87
C VAL A 42 9.67 -18.31 3.11
N LEU A 43 8.76 -17.47 3.61
CA LEU A 43 7.95 -17.75 4.79
C LEU A 43 6.67 -18.49 4.40
N SER A 44 6.29 -19.50 5.18
CA SER A 44 4.99 -20.17 5.03
C SER A 44 3.82 -19.25 5.40
N LEU A 45 2.61 -19.58 4.94
CA LEU A 45 1.38 -18.82 5.22
C LEU A 45 1.04 -18.66 6.72
N ASN A 46 1.68 -19.42 7.62
CA ASN A 46 1.54 -19.25 9.06
C ASN A 46 2.64 -18.34 9.63
N GLU A 47 3.90 -18.53 9.24
CA GLU A 47 5.00 -17.63 9.62
C GLU A 47 4.75 -16.19 9.12
N MET A 48 4.13 -16.02 7.94
CA MET A 48 3.68 -14.73 7.42
C MET A 48 2.71 -13.98 8.36
N LYS A 49 1.93 -14.70 9.18
CA LYS A 49 1.01 -14.11 10.19
C LYS A 49 1.75 -13.68 11.46
N GLU A 50 2.99 -14.16 11.66
CA GLU A 50 3.79 -13.94 12.86
C GLU A 50 4.85 -12.84 12.69
N VAL A 51 5.03 -12.28 11.48
CA VAL A 51 6.01 -11.22 11.18
C VAL A 51 5.59 -9.84 11.74
N LYS A 52 5.87 -9.61 13.02
CA LYS A 52 5.53 -8.39 13.78
C LYS A 52 6.51 -7.23 13.59
N GLY A 53 6.03 -6.03 13.95
CA GLY A 53 6.65 -4.71 13.80
C GLY A 53 5.80 -3.84 12.86
N GLY A 54 5.68 -2.51 13.04
CA GLY A 54 4.79 -1.66 12.24
C GLY A 54 5.31 -0.34 11.61
N TYR A 55 4.40 0.26 10.81
CA TYR A 55 4.30 1.67 10.40
C TYR A 55 2.95 2.16 10.91
N GLU A 56 2.77 3.43 11.27
CA GLU A 56 1.47 3.91 11.79
C GLU A 56 0.45 4.17 10.67
N VAL A 57 -0.83 3.94 10.93
CA VAL A 57 -1.92 4.32 10.00
C VAL A 57 -2.74 5.49 10.53
N ARG A 58 -2.78 6.60 9.77
CA ARG A 58 -3.66 7.75 10.05
C ARG A 58 -4.83 7.78 9.09
N PHE A 59 -6.05 7.97 9.63
CA PHE A 59 -7.22 8.27 8.83
C PHE A 59 -7.30 9.76 8.48
N LEU A 60 -7.48 10.04 7.20
CA LEU A 60 -7.88 11.34 6.66
C LEU A 60 -9.26 11.18 6.00
N TYR A 61 -10.05 12.25 5.96
CA TYR A 61 -11.42 12.21 5.41
C TYR A 61 -11.68 13.40 4.49
N ASN A 62 -12.37 13.16 3.37
CA ASN A 62 -12.73 14.21 2.42
C ASN A 62 -14.17 14.70 2.68
N GLY A 63 -14.33 15.69 3.55
CA GLY A 63 -15.63 16.27 3.91
C GLY A 63 -15.58 17.13 5.18
N SER A 64 -16.74 17.67 5.57
CA SER A 64 -16.92 18.54 6.74
C SER A 64 -18.19 18.17 7.52
N GLN A 65 -18.50 18.89 8.60
CA GLN A 65 -19.78 18.79 9.30
C GLN A 65 -20.99 19.03 8.36
N TRP A 66 -20.81 19.83 7.30
CA TRP A 66 -21.85 20.22 6.34
C TRP A 66 -21.83 19.40 5.05
N THR A 67 -20.67 18.82 4.70
CA THR A 67 -20.46 18.00 3.50
C THR A 67 -20.08 16.58 3.89
N PRO A 68 -21.03 15.63 3.91
CA PRO A 68 -20.79 14.25 4.33
C PRO A 68 -19.59 13.60 3.64
N THR A 69 -18.66 13.10 4.45
CA THR A 69 -17.47 12.38 3.99
C THR A 69 -17.85 11.18 3.12
N THR A 70 -17.49 11.22 1.84
CA THR A 70 -17.71 10.12 0.87
C THR A 70 -16.44 9.31 0.60
N GLU A 71 -15.28 9.84 0.97
CA GLU A 71 -13.97 9.19 0.86
C GLU A 71 -13.24 9.24 2.21
N SER A 72 -12.65 8.11 2.57
CA SER A 72 -11.73 7.95 3.71
C SER A 72 -10.41 7.40 3.18
N TYR A 73 -9.30 7.88 3.75
CA TYR A 73 -7.94 7.52 3.35
C TYR A 73 -7.19 7.00 4.58
N ALA A 74 -6.60 5.83 4.47
CA ALA A 74 -5.73 5.25 5.49
C ALA A 74 -4.28 5.38 5.00
N VAL A 75 -3.56 6.35 5.55
CA VAL A 75 -2.21 6.74 5.15
C VAL A 75 -1.19 6.04 6.05
N ALA A 76 -0.20 5.35 5.47
CA ALA A 76 0.92 4.77 6.19
C ALA A 76 2.02 5.82 6.46
N LEU A 77 2.32 6.08 7.73
CA LEU A 77 3.36 7.01 8.17
C LEU A 77 4.56 6.24 8.71
N TYR A 78 5.76 6.70 8.34
CA TYR A 78 6.97 6.29 9.03
C TYR A 78 6.98 6.76 10.48
N THR A 79 7.34 5.87 11.38
CA THR A 79 7.66 6.16 12.78
C THR A 79 9.14 6.51 12.94
N GLY A 80 9.52 7.13 14.06
CA GLY A 80 10.89 7.61 14.28
C GLY A 80 11.96 6.50 14.24
N GLY A 81 11.62 5.27 14.63
CA GLY A 81 12.53 4.13 14.55
C GLY A 81 12.75 3.62 13.12
N GLU A 82 11.70 3.63 12.29
CA GLU A 82 11.77 3.16 10.91
C GLU A 82 12.67 4.04 10.03
N LEU A 83 12.72 5.36 10.28
CA LEU A 83 13.61 6.26 9.55
C LEU A 83 15.08 5.80 9.58
N GLN A 84 15.52 5.17 10.68
CA GLN A 84 16.86 4.59 10.76
C GLN A 84 17.01 3.31 9.93
N TYR A 85 15.98 2.45 9.88
CA TYR A 85 15.99 1.23 9.07
C TYR A 85 15.92 1.53 7.56
N ILE A 86 15.20 2.59 7.17
CA ILE A 86 15.17 3.13 5.81
C ILE A 86 16.55 3.71 5.45
N ALA A 87 17.14 4.50 6.34
CA ALA A 87 18.49 5.05 6.13
C ALA A 87 19.55 3.93 5.99
N ASN A 88 19.48 2.87 6.78
CA ASN A 88 20.38 1.72 6.63
C ASN A 88 20.21 1.02 5.27
N TYR A 89 18.97 0.90 4.77
CA TYR A 89 18.68 0.31 3.47
C TYR A 89 19.21 1.17 2.31
N LEU A 90 18.94 2.47 2.34
CA LEU A 90 19.38 3.42 1.30
C LEU A 90 20.91 3.61 1.28
N ASN A 91 21.59 3.42 2.41
CA ASN A 91 23.06 3.42 2.50
C ASN A 91 23.70 2.04 2.28
N HIS A 92 22.92 1.01 1.90
CA HIS A 92 23.38 -0.38 1.71
C HIS A 92 24.18 -0.95 2.90
N ASN A 93 23.80 -0.57 4.13
CA ASN A 93 24.48 -1.00 5.35
C ASN A 93 23.96 -2.37 5.81
N ASP A 94 24.43 -3.46 5.19
CA ASP A 94 23.98 -4.83 5.50
C ASP A 94 24.42 -5.36 6.89
N LYS A 95 25.13 -4.56 7.68
CA LYS A 95 25.48 -4.86 9.07
C LYS A 95 24.47 -4.30 10.09
N ALA A 96 23.44 -3.59 9.64
CA ALA A 96 22.42 -2.99 10.49
C ALA A 96 21.00 -3.38 10.05
N PRO A 97 19.98 -3.28 10.92
CA PRO A 97 18.59 -3.57 10.55
C PRO A 97 18.10 -2.65 9.41
N GLN A 98 17.50 -3.24 8.38
CA GLN A 98 17.04 -2.57 7.15
C GLN A 98 15.58 -2.89 6.82
N GLY A 99 14.86 -1.94 6.25
CA GLY A 99 13.52 -2.16 5.71
C GLY A 99 12.43 -1.46 6.52
N LEU A 100 11.20 -1.98 6.45
CA LEU A 100 10.07 -1.52 7.25
C LEU A 100 9.45 -2.67 8.03
N CYS A 101 8.79 -2.27 9.08
CA CYS A 101 7.72 -2.99 9.71
C CYS A 101 6.44 -2.22 9.29
N GLY A 102 5.19 -2.66 9.04
CA GLY A 102 4.44 -3.91 9.20
C GLY A 102 3.10 -3.78 9.97
N ILE A 103 2.52 -2.57 9.95
CA ILE A 103 1.32 -2.05 10.65
C ILE A 103 1.34 -1.92 12.21
N ASP A 104 1.28 -0.66 12.66
CA ASP A 104 1.09 -0.09 14.02
C ASP A 104 1.99 -0.57 15.17
N GLN A 105 3.31 -0.44 15.00
CA GLN A 105 4.34 -0.58 16.04
C GLN A 105 5.49 0.39 15.68
N THR A 106 6.21 0.95 16.65
CA THR A 106 7.16 2.07 16.39
C THR A 106 8.63 1.65 16.28
N SER A 107 8.92 0.37 16.48
CA SER A 107 10.23 -0.27 16.30
C SER A 107 10.04 -1.77 16.13
N CYS A 108 11.00 -2.47 15.53
CA CYS A 108 10.98 -3.94 15.47
C CYS A 108 12.39 -4.54 15.39
N SER A 109 12.57 -5.76 15.92
CA SER A 109 13.87 -6.45 15.97
C SER A 109 14.34 -6.99 14.61
N ASN A 110 13.42 -7.19 13.67
CA ASN A 110 13.71 -7.68 12.32
C ASN A 110 12.84 -6.96 11.27
N PRO A 111 13.19 -5.73 10.87
CA PRO A 111 12.50 -5.02 9.79
C PRO A 111 12.57 -5.78 8.46
N SER A 112 11.51 -5.68 7.66
CA SER A 112 11.36 -6.38 6.39
C SER A 112 11.75 -5.48 5.22
N LYS A 113 12.80 -5.87 4.48
CA LYS A 113 13.15 -5.21 3.20
C LYS A 113 11.96 -5.22 2.23
N ASN A 114 11.18 -6.31 2.18
CA ASN A 114 10.02 -6.45 1.27
C ASN A 114 8.90 -5.44 1.57
N ARG A 115 8.66 -5.11 2.86
CA ARG A 115 7.70 -4.05 3.23
C ARG A 115 8.18 -2.68 2.75
N LEU A 116 9.48 -2.38 2.84
CA LEU A 116 10.05 -1.14 2.30
C LEU A 116 9.93 -1.08 0.77
N THR A 117 10.19 -2.18 0.07
CA THR A 117 9.98 -2.28 -1.38
C THR A 117 8.52 -2.00 -1.75
N SER A 118 7.55 -2.66 -1.10
CA SER A 118 6.13 -2.39 -1.34
C SER A 118 5.70 -0.97 -0.93
N PHE A 119 6.34 -0.33 0.04
CA PHE A 119 6.10 1.09 0.33
C PHE A 119 6.56 1.95 -0.86
N PHE A 120 7.77 1.71 -1.36
CA PHE A 120 8.37 2.42 -2.50
C PHE A 120 7.69 2.14 -3.85
N GLU A 121 7.06 0.99 -4.05
CA GLU A 121 6.17 0.72 -5.20
C GLU A 121 5.03 1.74 -5.27
N VAL A 122 4.41 2.08 -4.12
CA VAL A 122 3.28 3.03 -4.06
C VAL A 122 3.76 4.47 -4.16
N THR A 123 4.92 4.79 -3.58
CA THR A 123 5.49 6.16 -3.57
C THR A 123 6.41 6.46 -4.74
N GLN A 124 6.58 5.53 -5.69
CA GLN A 124 7.49 5.63 -6.83
C GLN A 124 8.94 5.94 -6.39
N GLY A 125 9.38 5.29 -5.31
CA GLY A 125 10.70 5.49 -4.69
C GLY A 125 10.84 6.75 -3.82
N SER A 126 9.80 7.57 -3.70
CA SER A 126 9.87 8.79 -2.88
C SER A 126 9.70 8.49 -1.39
N ILE A 127 10.67 8.91 -0.57
CA ILE A 127 10.54 8.95 0.90
C ILE A 127 9.67 10.11 1.41
N LYS A 128 9.24 11.02 0.52
CA LYS A 128 8.40 12.18 0.89
C LYS A 128 6.91 11.92 0.74
N LEU A 129 6.53 10.89 -0.02
CA LEU A 129 5.13 10.49 -0.20
C LEU A 129 4.83 9.30 0.70
N LEU A 130 3.55 9.11 1.01
CA LEU A 130 3.07 8.11 1.97
C LEU A 130 1.98 7.23 1.33
N PRO A 131 2.11 5.89 1.30
CA PRO A 131 1.11 4.97 0.76
C PRO A 131 -0.24 5.19 1.42
N SER A 132 -1.29 5.21 0.61
CA SER A 132 -2.65 5.49 1.05
C SER A 132 -3.62 4.45 0.50
N TYR A 133 -4.28 3.71 1.36
CA TYR A 133 -5.45 2.91 1.00
C TYR A 133 -6.69 3.81 1.00
N ILE A 134 -7.53 3.71 -0.02
CA ILE A 134 -8.67 4.60 -0.25
C ILE A 134 -9.95 3.78 -0.19
N VAL A 135 -10.90 4.18 0.65
CA VAL A 135 -12.27 3.66 0.66
C VAL A 135 -13.23 4.78 0.28
N LYS A 136 -14.04 4.55 -0.75
CA LYS A 136 -15.05 5.49 -1.24
C LYS A 136 -16.43 4.87 -1.18
N ARG A 137 -17.37 5.57 -0.52
CA ARG A 137 -18.78 5.19 -0.43
C ARG A 137 -19.58 5.89 -1.51
N GLN A 138 -20.31 5.13 -2.31
CA GLN A 138 -21.30 5.62 -3.27
C GLN A 138 -22.70 5.17 -2.83
N VAL A 139 -23.70 6.03 -2.99
CA VAL A 139 -25.10 5.60 -2.99
C VAL A 139 -25.57 5.58 -4.44
N LYS A 140 -26.12 4.45 -4.87
CA LYS A 140 -26.69 4.26 -6.21
C LYS A 140 -28.17 3.89 -6.07
N VAL A 141 -28.90 3.94 -7.17
CA VAL A 141 -30.29 3.49 -7.26
C VAL A 141 -30.34 2.35 -8.27
N SER A 142 -31.04 1.26 -7.97
CA SER A 142 -31.26 0.16 -8.92
C SER A 142 -32.40 0.46 -9.88
N ASP A 143 -32.54 -0.35 -10.93
CA ASP A 143 -33.61 -0.21 -11.94
C ASP A 143 -35.02 -0.35 -11.35
N LEU A 144 -35.13 -0.92 -10.14
CA LEU A 144 -36.36 -1.01 -9.34
C LEU A 144 -36.60 0.21 -8.43
N GLY A 145 -35.86 1.32 -8.64
CA GLY A 145 -35.95 2.55 -7.85
C GLY A 145 -35.41 2.44 -6.42
N ARG A 146 -34.74 1.33 -6.05
CA ARG A 146 -34.30 1.07 -4.67
C ARG A 146 -32.87 1.60 -4.45
N PRO A 147 -32.61 2.47 -3.46
CA PRO A 147 -31.26 2.94 -3.17
C PRO A 147 -30.42 1.86 -2.48
N TYR A 148 -29.16 1.74 -2.88
CA TYR A 148 -28.19 0.81 -2.30
C TYR A 148 -26.81 1.46 -2.17
N VAL A 149 -25.99 0.94 -1.25
CA VAL A 149 -24.60 1.39 -1.06
C VAL A 149 -23.65 0.51 -1.88
N LEU A 150 -22.66 1.16 -2.49
CA LEU A 150 -21.50 0.51 -3.10
C LEU A 150 -20.22 1.13 -2.52
N PHE A 151 -19.33 0.29 -2.01
CA PHE A 151 -17.96 0.70 -1.68
C PHE A 151 -17.02 0.38 -2.83
N THR A 152 -16.19 1.34 -3.19
CA THR A 152 -15.13 1.23 -4.20
C THR A 152 -13.80 1.55 -3.55
N TYR A 153 -12.77 0.74 -3.79
CA TYR A 153 -11.47 0.86 -3.16
C TYR A 153 -10.42 1.36 -4.16
N GLY A 154 -9.36 1.99 -3.66
CA GLY A 154 -8.26 2.47 -4.50
C GLY A 154 -6.96 2.59 -3.71
N VAL A 155 -5.90 2.99 -4.42
CA VAL A 155 -4.58 3.26 -3.85
C VAL A 155 -4.21 4.71 -4.15
N GLY A 156 -3.35 5.31 -3.35
CA GLY A 156 -2.75 6.60 -3.64
C GLY A 156 -1.43 6.82 -2.91
N ALA A 157 -0.78 7.93 -3.22
CA ALA A 157 0.37 8.44 -2.51
C ALA A 157 0.01 9.84 -1.97
N TYR A 158 0.13 10.04 -0.66
CA TYR A 158 -0.14 11.30 0.01
C TYR A 158 1.15 12.08 0.26
N ASP A 159 1.19 13.35 -0.13
CA ASP A 159 2.26 14.28 0.22
C ASP A 159 1.87 15.09 1.47
N PRO A 160 2.53 14.90 2.63
CA PRO A 160 2.25 15.70 3.82
C PRO A 160 2.69 17.16 3.71
N ASN A 161 3.55 17.51 2.74
CA ASN A 161 4.06 18.88 2.57
C ASN A 161 3.04 19.76 1.83
N THR A 162 2.44 19.26 0.76
CA THR A 162 1.38 19.95 0.00
C THR A 162 -0.04 19.57 0.43
N SER A 163 -0.18 18.57 1.31
CA SER A 163 -1.46 17.89 1.63
C SER A 163 -2.17 17.29 0.41
N GLN A 164 -1.45 17.04 -0.69
CA GLN A 164 -2.01 16.49 -1.93
C GLN A 164 -2.06 14.95 -1.90
N LEU A 165 -3.17 14.37 -2.36
CA LEU A 165 -3.32 12.93 -2.54
C LEU A 165 -3.35 12.57 -4.04
N TYR A 166 -2.28 11.94 -4.51
CA TYR A 166 -2.19 11.38 -5.87
C TYR A 166 -2.89 10.03 -5.89
N LYS A 167 -4.06 9.93 -6.54
CA LYS A 167 -4.89 8.71 -6.58
C LYS A 167 -4.53 7.83 -7.78
N PHE A 168 -4.45 6.51 -7.58
CA PHE A 168 -4.11 5.51 -8.58
C PHE A 168 -5.25 4.49 -8.75
N ASN A 169 -5.78 4.37 -9.97
CA ASN A 169 -6.76 3.34 -10.34
C ASN A 169 -6.04 2.04 -10.74
N SER A 170 -5.27 1.45 -9.81
CA SER A 170 -4.41 0.30 -10.07
C SER A 170 -4.86 -0.94 -9.28
N SER A 171 -5.61 -1.83 -9.95
CA SER A 171 -6.02 -3.12 -9.39
C SER A 171 -4.83 -4.02 -8.98
N PRO A 172 -3.68 -4.06 -9.70
CA PRO A 172 -2.50 -4.79 -9.23
C PRO A 172 -1.96 -4.26 -7.90
N MET A 173 -1.84 -2.94 -7.74
CA MET A 173 -1.39 -2.36 -6.46
C MET A 173 -2.39 -2.62 -5.34
N LEU A 174 -3.69 -2.51 -5.62
CA LEU A 174 -4.76 -2.76 -4.66
C LEU A 174 -4.75 -4.21 -4.13
N ASN A 175 -4.48 -5.18 -5.01
CA ASN A 175 -4.65 -6.61 -4.72
C ASN A 175 -3.34 -7.34 -4.34
N ASN A 176 -2.17 -6.80 -4.72
CA ASN A 176 -0.88 -7.50 -4.58
C ASN A 176 0.10 -6.79 -3.64
N ASN A 177 0.09 -5.46 -3.53
CA ASN A 177 1.08 -4.71 -2.74
C ASN A 177 0.94 -5.01 -1.23
N MET A 178 2.05 -5.31 -0.55
CA MET A 178 2.02 -5.79 0.84
C MET A 178 1.44 -4.75 1.80
N ILE A 179 1.86 -3.49 1.69
CA ILE A 179 1.44 -2.39 2.56
C ILE A 179 -0.06 -2.14 2.40
N ILE A 180 -0.54 -2.03 1.16
CA ILE A 180 -1.97 -1.78 0.90
C ILE A 180 -2.84 -2.94 1.40
N LYS A 181 -2.38 -4.19 1.31
CA LYS A 181 -3.12 -5.36 1.82
C LYS A 181 -3.15 -5.40 3.35
N GLU A 182 -2.05 -5.09 4.03
CA GLU A 182 -2.02 -4.99 5.49
C GLU A 182 -3.03 -3.94 5.99
N ILE A 183 -3.03 -2.74 5.37
CA ILE A 183 -3.99 -1.67 5.70
C ILE A 183 -5.42 -2.09 5.41
N ALA A 184 -5.70 -2.64 4.22
CA ALA A 184 -7.04 -3.06 3.83
C ALA A 184 -7.59 -4.16 4.76
N ASN A 185 -6.79 -5.18 5.06
CA ASN A 185 -7.18 -6.28 5.94
C ASN A 185 -7.47 -5.81 7.37
N LYS A 186 -6.77 -4.78 7.87
CA LYS A 186 -6.94 -4.28 9.24
C LYS A 186 -8.06 -3.24 9.36
N TYR A 187 -8.25 -2.39 8.35
CA TYR A 187 -9.00 -1.14 8.50
C TYR A 187 -10.19 -0.94 7.56
N LYS A 188 -10.38 -1.79 6.53
CA LYS A 188 -11.49 -1.66 5.58
C LYS A 188 -12.86 -1.51 6.27
N GLU A 189 -13.22 -2.42 7.18
CA GLU A 189 -14.53 -2.41 7.84
C GLU A 189 -14.76 -1.17 8.70
N GLN A 190 -13.70 -0.69 9.39
CA GLN A 190 -13.73 0.56 10.14
C GLN A 190 -13.97 1.76 9.22
N MET A 191 -13.31 1.81 8.07
CA MET A 191 -13.47 2.89 7.07
C MET A 191 -14.86 2.86 6.42
N GLU A 192 -15.39 1.68 6.08
CA GLU A 192 -16.76 1.51 5.57
C GLU A 192 -17.79 2.00 6.58
N SER A 193 -17.65 1.58 7.84
CA SER A 193 -18.48 2.00 8.96
C SER A 193 -18.44 3.52 9.18
N ALA A 194 -17.24 4.11 9.22
CA ALA A 194 -17.03 5.56 9.39
C ALA A 194 -17.65 6.42 8.27
N LEU A 195 -17.78 5.89 7.05
CA LEU A 195 -18.45 6.57 5.95
C LEU A 195 -19.99 6.49 6.03
N GLY A 196 -20.53 5.63 6.90
CA GLY A 196 -21.96 5.40 7.13
C GLY A 196 -22.43 3.96 6.87
N GLY A 197 -21.51 3.05 6.54
CA GLY A 197 -21.81 1.65 6.26
C GLY A 197 -22.77 1.44 5.09
N TRP A 198 -23.42 0.27 5.10
CA TRP A 198 -24.28 -0.24 4.03
C TRP A 198 -25.72 0.32 4.04
N TYR A 199 -26.10 1.09 5.05
CA TYR A 199 -27.39 1.80 5.08
C TYR A 199 -27.32 3.01 4.12
N PRO A 200 -28.25 3.17 3.16
CA PRO A 200 -28.11 4.18 2.09
C PRO A 200 -28.20 5.62 2.61
N TYR A 201 -29.09 5.89 3.56
CA TYR A 201 -29.20 7.17 4.24
C TYR A 201 -28.15 7.25 5.36
N ARG A 202 -27.66 8.46 5.72
CA ARG A 202 -27.04 8.64 7.05
C ARG A 202 -28.15 8.85 8.07
N SER A 203 -28.12 8.10 9.17
CA SER A 203 -28.82 8.55 10.37
C SER A 203 -28.16 9.84 10.84
N LYS A 204 -28.97 10.90 11.00
CA LYS A 204 -28.53 12.10 11.72
C LYS A 204 -28.50 11.74 13.20
N ARG A 205 -27.29 11.49 13.71
CA ARG A 205 -26.95 11.65 15.13
C ARG A 205 -26.59 13.11 15.37
#